data_AF-A0A969RDT3-F1
#
_entry.id   AF-A0A969RDT3-F1
#
_cell.length_a   1.000
_cell.length_b   1.000
_cell.length_c   1.000
_cell.angle_alpha   90.00
_cell.angle_beta   90.00
_cell.angle_gamma   90.00
#
_symmetry.space_group_name_H-M   'P 1'
#
loop_
_entity.id
_entity.type
_entity.pdbx_description
1 polymer ?
#
loop_
_entity_poly.entity_id
_entity_poly.type
_entity_poly.pdbx_seq_one_letter_code
_entity_poly.pdbx_strand_id
1 'polypeptide(L)'
;MKIYWSADSMPALANLPPKQRQKILKTCTRKYAFRHWQTWISFLILAVIVVVVGRYTGMFGLVTTAGIGYGMITAVVNTAIYPDIKKYVERELKQ
;
A
#
# COMPACT_ATOMS: atom_id res chain seq x y z
N MET A 1 -11.92 -2.69 10.58
CA MET A 1 -11.14 -2.88 9.32
C MET A 1 -9.72 -3.30 9.70
N LYS A 2 -9.14 -4.30 9.06
CA LYS A 2 -7.74 -4.70 9.33
C LYS A 2 -6.82 -3.84 8.46
N ILE A 3 -5.83 -3.19 9.08
CA ILE A 3 -4.81 -2.41 8.38
C ILE A 3 -3.57 -3.29 8.21
N TYR A 4 -3.13 -3.49 6.97
CA TYR A 4 -1.97 -4.30 6.66
C TYR A 4 -0.78 -3.41 6.31
N TRP A 5 0.12 -3.25 7.26
CA TRP A 5 1.31 -2.40 7.11
C TRP A 5 2.37 -3.05 6.22
N SER A 6 2.47 -4.38 6.22
CA SER A 6 3.48 -5.13 5.48
C SER A 6 2.94 -6.45 4.94
N ALA A 7 3.66 -7.06 4.00
CA ALA A 7 3.32 -8.39 3.48
C ALA A 7 3.21 -9.45 4.58
N ASP A 8 3.97 -9.30 5.67
CA ASP A 8 3.98 -10.24 6.79
C ASP A 8 2.75 -10.13 7.68
N SER A 9 2.11 -8.96 7.69
CA SER A 9 0.84 -8.76 8.40
C SER A 9 -0.35 -9.44 7.71
N MET A 10 -0.19 -9.89 6.46
CA MET A 10 -1.25 -10.50 5.66
C MET A 10 -1.25 -12.03 5.85
N PRO A 11 -2.30 -12.64 6.43
CA PRO A 11 -2.30 -14.07 6.72
C PRO A 11 -2.23 -14.94 5.45
N ALA A 12 -2.74 -14.45 4.31
CA ALA A 12 -2.64 -15.14 3.02
C ALA A 12 -1.20 -15.26 2.49
N LEU A 13 -0.31 -14.34 2.88
CA LEU A 13 1.10 -14.33 2.50
C LEU A 13 1.99 -14.87 3.62
N ALA A 14 1.52 -14.88 4.87
CA ALA A 14 2.26 -15.26 6.06
C ALA A 14 2.77 -16.72 6.11
N ASN A 15 2.28 -17.59 5.22
CA ASN A 15 2.76 -18.97 5.09
C ASN A 15 3.81 -19.15 3.98
N LEU A 16 4.04 -18.13 3.14
CA LEU A 16 4.97 -18.23 1.99
C LEU A 16 6.39 -17.82 2.38
N PRO A 17 7.43 -18.23 1.63
CA PRO A 17 8.78 -17.72 1.81
C PRO A 17 8.86 -16.20 1.56
N PRO A 18 9.71 -15.45 2.28
CA PRO A 18 9.77 -13.98 2.18
C PRO A 18 10.06 -13.46 0.76
N LYS A 19 10.88 -14.17 -0.01
CA LYS A 19 11.14 -13.84 -1.44
C LYS A 19 9.88 -13.96 -2.30
N GLN A 20 9.07 -15.00 -2.08
CA GLN A 20 7.82 -15.19 -2.82
C GLN A 20 6.76 -14.16 -2.39
N ARG A 21 6.67 -13.84 -1.08
CA ARG A 21 5.78 -12.80 -0.57
C ARG A 21 6.01 -11.47 -1.27
N GLN A 22 7.26 -11.00 -1.30
CA GLN A 22 7.59 -9.72 -1.93
C GLN A 22 7.30 -9.73 -3.43
N LYS A 23 7.57 -10.85 -4.12
CA LYS A 23 7.28 -10.98 -5.56
C LYS A 23 5.77 -10.89 -5.84
N ILE A 24 4.95 -11.60 -5.06
CA ILE A 24 3.49 -11.59 -5.20
C ILE A 24 2.95 -10.20 -4.86
N LEU A 25 3.38 -9.62 -3.74
CA LEU A 25 2.98 -8.29 -3.32
C LEU A 25 3.31 -7.26 -4.41
N LYS A 26 4.55 -7.24 -4.91
CA LYS A 26 4.96 -6.30 -5.98
C LYS A 26 4.16 -6.49 -7.26
N THR A 27 3.87 -7.73 -7.64
CA THR A 27 3.06 -8.05 -8.83
C THR A 27 1.62 -7.57 -8.66
N CYS A 28 0.98 -7.89 -7.53
CA CYS A 28 -0.39 -7.51 -7.24
C CYS A 28 -0.53 -6.00 -7.04
N THR A 29 0.38 -5.35 -6.31
CA THR A 29 0.41 -3.90 -6.16
C THR A 29 0.53 -3.23 -7.52
N ARG A 30 1.47 -3.65 -8.38
CA ARG A 30 1.61 -3.07 -9.72
C ARG A 30 0.35 -3.23 -10.58
N LYS A 31 -0.36 -4.35 -10.45
CA LYS A 31 -1.52 -4.69 -11.27
C LYS A 31 -2.85 -4.11 -10.74
N TYR A 32 -2.99 -3.99 -9.42
CA TYR A 32 -4.26 -3.67 -8.77
C TYR A 32 -4.24 -2.40 -7.92
N ALA A 33 -3.08 -1.84 -7.53
CA ALA A 33 -3.05 -0.67 -6.66
C ALA A 33 -3.80 0.54 -7.25
N PHE A 34 -3.64 0.81 -8.55
CA PHE A 34 -4.32 1.92 -9.22
C PHE A 34 -5.75 1.59 -9.69
N ARG A 35 -6.19 0.33 -9.54
CA ARG A 35 -7.55 -0.10 -9.88
C ARG A 35 -8.55 0.34 -8.81
N HIS A 36 -8.09 0.53 -7.58
CA HIS A 36 -8.93 0.92 -6.45
C HIS A 36 -8.97 2.45 -6.31
N TRP A 37 -10.19 3.02 -6.34
CA TRP A 37 -10.44 4.46 -6.17
C TRP A 37 -9.91 5.01 -4.84
N GLN A 38 -9.85 4.18 -3.80
CA GLN A 38 -9.28 4.52 -2.49
C GLN A 38 -7.80 4.93 -2.56
N THR A 39 -7.04 4.34 -3.49
CA THR A 39 -5.64 4.70 -3.73
C THR A 39 -5.54 6.13 -4.28
N TRP A 40 -6.39 6.47 -5.26
CA TRP A 40 -6.46 7.80 -5.85
C TRP A 40 -6.82 8.87 -4.81
N ILE A 41 -7.79 8.58 -3.95
CA ILE A 41 -8.16 9.49 -2.85
C ILE A 41 -7.00 9.68 -1.88
N SER A 42 -6.29 8.61 -1.52
CA SER A 42 -5.16 8.71 -0.59
C SER A 42 -4.02 9.56 -1.17
N PHE A 43 -3.76 9.46 -2.48
CA PHE A 43 -2.81 10.34 -3.18
C PHE A 43 -3.29 11.79 -3.22
N LEU A 44 -4.58 12.04 -3.48
CA LEU A 44 -5.15 13.39 -3.48
C LEU A 44 -5.04 14.04 -2.10
N ILE A 45 -5.39 13.32 -1.03
CA ILE A 45 -5.26 13.80 0.34
C ILE A 45 -3.79 14.11 0.64
N LEU A 46 -2.86 13.22 0.29
CA LEU A 46 -1.44 13.47 0.49
C LEU A 46 -0.96 14.70 -0.28
N ALA A 47 -1.37 14.87 -1.54
CA ALA A 47 -1.01 16.04 -2.34
C ALA A 47 -1.47 17.35 -1.69
N VAL A 48 -2.70 17.40 -1.17
CA VAL A 48 -3.21 18.57 -0.45
C VAL A 48 -2.40 18.84 0.81
N ILE A 49 -2.13 17.82 1.62
CA ILE A 49 -1.35 17.98 2.86
C ILE A 49 0.07 18.46 2.55
N VAL A 50 0.73 17.89 1.53
CA VAL A 50 2.09 18.28 1.11
C VAL A 50 2.12 19.74 0.66
N VAL A 51 1.15 20.20 -0.13
CA VAL A 51 1.07 21.60 -0.57
C VAL A 51 0.86 22.54 0.63
N VAL A 52 -0.06 22.19 1.54
CA VAL A 52 -0.35 22.99 2.72
C VAL A 52 0.86 23.04 3.65
N VAL A 53 1.41 21.89 4.03
CA VAL A 53 2.56 21.82 4.95
C VAL A 53 3.78 22.49 4.35
N GLY A 54 4.08 22.25 3.07
CA GLY A 54 5.21 22.88 2.38
C GLY A 54 5.14 24.40 2.36
N ARG A 55 3.93 24.97 2.30
CA ARG A 55 3.73 26.42 2.38
C ARG A 55 4.11 27.00 3.75
N TYR A 56 3.92 26.26 4.84
CA TYR A 56 4.17 26.77 6.20
C TYR A 56 5.53 26.38 6.78
N THR A 57 6.12 25.26 6.35
CA THR A 57 7.28 24.65 7.02
C THR A 57 8.48 24.46 6.08
N GLY A 58 8.33 24.76 4.80
CA GLY A 58 9.39 24.60 3.80
C GLY A 58 9.82 23.14 3.61
N MET A 59 11.09 22.94 3.27
CA MET A 59 11.61 21.64 2.82
C MET A 59 11.59 20.55 3.90
N PHE A 60 11.81 20.91 5.17
CA PHE A 60 11.79 19.95 6.28
C PHE A 60 10.40 19.34 6.54
N GLY A 61 9.35 20.16 6.49
CA GLY A 61 7.98 19.64 6.62
C GLY A 61 7.50 18.86 5.41
N LEU A 62 7.99 19.19 4.21
CA LEU A 62 7.73 18.40 3.00
C LEU A 62 8.29 16.98 3.12
N VAL A 63 9.56 16.83 3.52
CA VAL A 63 10.22 15.52 3.63
C VAL A 63 9.54 14.64 4.67
N THR A 64 9.22 15.20 5.84
CA THR A 64 8.56 14.46 6.94
C THR A 64 7.13 14.04 6.56
N THR A 65 6.36 14.96 5.97
CA THR A 65 4.99 14.68 5.50
C THR A 65 4.97 13.63 4.39
N ALA A 66 5.91 13.71 3.45
CA ALA A 66 6.02 12.73 2.38
C ALA A 66 6.36 11.33 2.91
N GLY A 67 7.27 11.22 3.89
CA GLY A 67 7.62 9.94 4.52
C GLY A 67 6.43 9.29 5.24
N ILE A 68 5.72 10.07 6.07
CA ILE A 68 4.53 9.60 6.80
C ILE A 68 3.41 9.24 5.81
N GLY A 69 3.17 10.11 4.83
CA GLY A 69 2.16 9.94 3.80
C GLY A 69 2.38 8.69 2.96
N TYR A 70 3.62 8.40 2.58
CA TYR A 70 3.97 7.19 1.86
C TYR A 70 3.63 5.93 2.66
N GLY A 71 3.93 5.92 3.97
CA GLY A 71 3.57 4.81 4.86
C GLY A 71 2.05 4.60 4.93
N MET A 72 1.29 5.68 5.08
CA MET A 72 -0.18 5.62 5.13
C MET A 72 -0.79 5.12 3.81
N ILE A 73 -0.33 5.65 2.66
CA ILE A 73 -0.78 5.20 1.34
C ILE A 73 -0.47 3.72 1.16
N THR A 74 0.72 3.27 1.54
CA THR A 74 1.12 1.87 1.41
C THR A 74 0.19 0.97 2.23
N ALA A 75 -0.17 1.37 3.45
CA ALA A 75 -1.13 0.64 4.27
C ALA A 75 -2.52 0.59 3.63
N VAL A 76 -3.03 1.70 3.10
CA VAL A 76 -4.32 1.75 2.40
C VAL A 76 -4.31 0.84 1.17
N VAL A 77 -3.28 0.98 0.32
CA VAL A 77 -3.11 0.15 -0.88
C VAL A 77 -3.09 -1.32 -0.51
N ASN A 78 -2.29 -1.71 0.48
CA ASN A 78 -2.20 -3.08 0.98
C ASN A 78 -3.56 -3.62 1.44
N THR A 79 -4.38 -2.81 2.11
CA THR A 79 -5.74 -3.21 2.51
C THR A 79 -6.70 -3.33 1.34
N ALA A 80 -6.61 -2.44 0.36
CA ALA A 80 -7.45 -2.42 -0.83
C ALA A 80 -7.15 -3.60 -1.76
N ILE A 81 -5.87 -3.96 -1.94
CA ILE A 81 -5.43 -5.06 -2.79
C ILE A 81 -5.48 -6.43 -2.10
N TYR A 82 -5.56 -6.49 -0.76
CA TYR A 82 -5.64 -7.75 -0.01
C TYR A 82 -6.68 -8.76 -0.55
N PRO A 83 -7.94 -8.38 -0.87
CA PRO A 83 -8.90 -9.31 -1.47
C PRO A 83 -8.43 -9.89 -2.82
N ASP A 84 -7.72 -9.10 -3.63
CA ASP A 84 -7.17 -9.54 -4.91
C ASP A 84 -5.97 -10.47 -4.71
N ILE A 85 -5.10 -10.16 -3.74
CA ILE A 85 -3.99 -11.03 -3.33
C ILE A 85 -4.51 -12.38 -2.85
N LYS A 86 -5.52 -12.38 -1.98
CA LYS A 86 -6.13 -13.61 -1.46
C LYS A 86 -6.63 -14.49 -2.60
N LYS A 87 -7.38 -13.91 -3.56
CA LYS A 87 -7.86 -14.62 -4.76
C LYS A 87 -6.72 -15.14 -5.63
N TYR A 88 -5.64 -14.38 -5.78
CA TYR A 88 -4.48 -14.77 -6.58
C TYR A 88 -3.77 -15.97 -5.95
N VAL A 89 -3.50 -15.93 -4.65
CA VAL A 89 -2.88 -17.03 -3.90
C VAL A 89 -3.78 -18.28 -3.92
N GLU A 90 -5.09 -18.14 -3.75
CA GLU A 90 -6.01 -19.28 -3.79
C GLU A 90 -6.11 -19.95 -5.17
N ARG A 91 -5.86 -19.23 -6.27
CA ARG A 91 -5.91 -19.80 -7.63
C ARG A 91 -4.57 -20.36 -8.11
N GLU A 92 -3.49 -19.65 -7.85
CA GLU A 92 -2.19 -19.90 -8.49
C GLU A 92 -1.25 -20.73 -7.61
N LEU A 93 -1.50 -20.80 -6.29
CA LEU A 93 -0.64 -21.50 -5.32
C LEU A 93 -1.30 -22.75 -4.70
N LYS A 94 -2.60 -22.98 -4.94
CA LYS A 94 -3.32 -24.19 -4.50
C LYS A 94 -3.60 -25.19 -5.63
N GLN A 95 -3.12 -24.91 -6.85
CA GLN A 95 -3.00 -25.93 -7.91
C GLN A 95 -1.70 -26.70 -7.72
#